data_AF-A0A7Y6ABY0-F1
#
_entry.id   AF-A0A7Y6ABY0-F1
#
_cell.length_a   1.000
_cell.length_b   1.000
_cell.length_c   1.000
_cell.angle_alpha   90.00
_cell.angle_beta   90.00
_cell.angle_gamma   90.00
#
_symmetry.space_group_name_H-M   'P 1'
#
loop_
_entity.id
_entity.type
_entity.pdbx_description
1 polymer ?
#
loop_
_entity_poly.entity_id
_entity_poly.type
_entity_poly.pdbx_seq_one_letter_code
_entity_poly.pdbx_strand_id
1 'polypeptide(L)'
;MTTTIRLAQQPEADALLARSPLAALVGMLLDQQIPMEWAFAGPYTIARRMDADDLDAHAIAAADPEAFAALLSEKPAVHRYPGSMAKRVQQLCQYLVAHYDGDAAAVWKDVQTGDELFARLSELPGYGKQKAQIFTALLGKQYGVRPKGWR
;
A
#
# COMPACT_ATOMS: atom_id res chain seq x y z
N MET A 1 -3.68 -7.86 -19.80
CA MET A 1 -4.32 -8.87 -18.95
C MET A 1 -4.67 -8.21 -17.64
N THR A 2 -5.95 -8.15 -17.28
CA THR A 2 -6.40 -7.61 -16.00
C THR A 2 -5.94 -8.56 -14.90
N THR A 3 -5.06 -8.10 -14.02
CA THR A 3 -4.61 -8.87 -12.86
C THR A 3 -5.80 -9.15 -11.94
N THR A 4 -6.16 -10.41 -11.74
CA THR A 4 -7.21 -10.78 -10.78
C THR A 4 -6.60 -10.88 -9.40
N ILE A 5 -6.82 -9.87 -8.56
CA ILE A 5 -6.44 -9.88 -7.14
C ILE A 5 -7.58 -10.47 -6.30
N ARG A 6 -7.23 -11.25 -5.27
CA ARG A 6 -8.16 -11.85 -4.28
C ARG A 6 -7.53 -11.81 -2.89
N LEU A 7 -7.09 -10.63 -2.46
CA LEU A 7 -6.42 -10.45 -1.18
C LEU A 7 -7.39 -9.99 -0.10
N ALA A 8 -8.29 -9.06 -0.43
CA ALA A 8 -9.25 -8.50 0.50
C ALA A 8 -10.49 -9.38 0.69
N GLN A 9 -10.74 -10.32 -0.23
CA GLN A 9 -11.97 -11.13 -0.29
C GLN A 9 -13.25 -10.26 -0.43
N GLN A 10 -13.08 -9.04 -0.91
CA GLN A 10 -14.14 -8.07 -1.20
C GLN A 10 -13.95 -7.58 -2.65
N PRO A 11 -14.93 -7.80 -3.54
CA PRO A 11 -14.77 -7.50 -4.97
C PRO A 11 -14.29 -6.07 -5.28
N GLU A 12 -14.83 -5.06 -4.59
CA GLU A 12 -14.50 -3.65 -4.82
C GLU A 12 -13.09 -3.30 -4.34
N ALA A 13 -12.69 -3.83 -3.18
CA ALA A 13 -11.34 -3.65 -2.66
C ALA A 13 -10.30 -4.40 -3.50
N ASP A 14 -10.60 -5.63 -3.92
CA ASP A 14 -9.76 -6.40 -4.84
C ASP A 14 -9.62 -5.69 -6.20
N ALA A 15 -10.68 -5.06 -6.70
CA ALA A 15 -10.63 -4.26 -7.92
C ALA A 15 -9.77 -2.99 -7.77
N LEU A 16 -9.74 -2.37 -6.59
CA LEU A 16 -8.82 -1.27 -6.28
C LEU A 16 -7.37 -1.78 -6.25
N LEU A 17 -7.09 -2.84 -5.50
CA LEU A 17 -5.76 -3.44 -5.41
C LEU A 17 -5.22 -3.84 -6.79
N ALA A 18 -6.07 -4.37 -7.66
CA ALA A 18 -5.67 -4.77 -9.02
C ALA A 18 -5.17 -3.62 -9.90
N ARG A 19 -5.64 -2.38 -9.68
CA ARG A 19 -5.31 -1.22 -10.52
C ARG A 19 -4.39 -0.20 -9.85
N SER A 20 -4.31 -0.20 -8.52
CA SER A 20 -3.66 0.85 -7.73
C SER A 20 -2.38 0.35 -7.03
N PRO A 21 -1.19 0.74 -7.55
CA PRO A 21 0.09 0.51 -6.89
C PRO A 21 0.13 1.03 -5.45
N LEU A 22 -0.45 2.21 -5.22
CA LEU A 22 -0.49 2.82 -3.88
C LEU A 22 -1.38 2.01 -2.94
N ALA A 23 -2.54 1.53 -3.41
CA ALA A 23 -3.38 0.65 -2.60
C ALA A 23 -2.68 -0.66 -2.21
N ALA A 24 -1.91 -1.26 -3.13
CA ALA A 24 -1.13 -2.45 -2.82
C ALA A 24 -0.06 -2.20 -1.74
N LEU A 25 0.64 -1.05 -1.82
CA LEU A 25 1.60 -0.65 -0.80
C LEU A 25 0.93 -0.38 0.55
N VAL A 26 -0.16 0.39 0.58
CA VAL A 26 -0.89 0.68 1.81
C VAL A 26 -1.47 -0.60 2.43
N GLY A 27 -2.01 -1.52 1.63
CA GLY A 27 -2.51 -2.82 2.12
C GLY A 27 -1.42 -3.64 2.81
N MET A 28 -0.25 -3.75 2.18
CA MET A 28 0.90 -4.43 2.79
C MET A 28 1.42 -3.69 4.03
N LEU A 29 1.43 -2.36 4.04
CA LEU A 29 1.80 -1.59 5.24
C LEU A 29 0.86 -1.89 6.41
N LEU A 30 -0.45 -1.97 6.16
CA LEU A 30 -1.48 -2.30 7.14
C LEU A 30 -1.48 -3.77 7.57
N ASP A 31 -0.86 -4.67 6.79
CA ASP A 31 -0.73 -6.10 7.13
C ASP A 31 0.24 -6.28 8.30
N GLN A 32 -0.29 -6.06 9.49
CA GLN A 32 0.39 -6.28 10.75
C GLN A 32 -0.64 -6.49 11.83
N GLN A 33 -0.57 -7.63 12.51
CA GLN A 33 -1.36 -7.84 13.72
C GLN A 33 -2.89 -7.82 13.48
N ILE A 34 -3.34 -7.98 12.23
CA ILE A 34 -4.74 -8.20 11.82
C ILE A 34 -4.77 -9.27 10.71
N PRO A 35 -5.92 -9.87 10.39
CA PRO A 35 -6.05 -10.72 9.21
C PRO A 35 -5.68 -9.97 7.93
N MET A 36 -5.01 -10.67 7.01
CA MET A 36 -4.55 -10.12 5.73
C MET A 36 -5.71 -9.51 4.93
N GLU A 37 -6.87 -10.18 4.92
CA GLU A 37 -8.06 -9.73 4.19
C GLU A 37 -8.52 -8.35 4.67
N TRP A 38 -8.48 -8.12 5.98
CA TRP A 38 -8.83 -6.82 6.55
C TRP A 38 -7.78 -5.76 6.21
N ALA A 39 -6.49 -6.09 6.32
CA ALA A 39 -5.42 -5.16 5.94
C ALA A 39 -5.53 -4.70 4.49
N PHE A 40 -5.77 -5.64 3.57
CA PHE A 40 -5.89 -5.36 2.14
C PHE A 40 -7.25 -4.73 1.75
N ALA A 41 -8.29 -4.81 2.60
CA ALA A 41 -9.51 -4.02 2.46
C ALA A 41 -9.35 -2.55 2.94
N GLY A 42 -8.33 -2.27 3.76
CA GLY A 42 -8.03 -0.96 4.33
C GLY A 42 -7.90 0.17 3.30
N PRO A 43 -7.11 0.02 2.22
CA PRO A 43 -6.99 1.03 1.16
C PRO A 43 -8.33 1.47 0.56
N TYR A 44 -9.23 0.52 0.32
CA TYR A 44 -10.56 0.81 -0.23
C TYR A 44 -11.41 1.62 0.75
N THR A 45 -11.38 1.26 2.04
CA THR A 45 -12.06 2.03 3.08
C THR A 45 -11.52 3.45 3.17
N ILE A 46 -10.20 3.63 3.10
CA ILE A 46 -9.57 4.97 3.12
C ILE A 46 -10.02 5.79 1.91
N ALA A 47 -9.93 5.23 0.69
CA ALA A 47 -10.35 5.92 -0.54
C ALA A 47 -11.81 6.38 -0.44
N ARG A 48 -12.70 5.51 0.02
CA ARG A 48 -14.13 5.85 0.14
C ARG A 48 -14.42 6.94 1.16
N ARG A 49 -13.69 6.97 2.28
CA ARG A 49 -13.83 8.03 3.29
C ARG A 49 -13.22 9.36 2.84
N MET A 50 -12.22 9.32 1.96
CA MET A 50 -11.68 10.51 1.30
C MET A 50 -12.51 10.96 0.08
N ASP A 51 -13.67 10.33 -0.14
CA ASP A 51 -14.55 10.54 -1.29
C ASP A 51 -13.83 10.42 -2.66
N ALA A 52 -12.94 9.44 -2.76
CA ALA A 52 -12.12 9.19 -3.94
C ALA A 52 -12.30 7.76 -4.46
N ASP A 53 -12.08 7.59 -5.76
CA ASP A 53 -12.08 6.26 -6.40
C ASP A 53 -10.73 5.55 -6.30
N ASP A 54 -9.66 6.25 -5.95
CA ASP A 54 -8.33 5.70 -5.69
C ASP A 54 -7.65 6.48 -4.55
N LEU A 55 -6.51 5.98 -4.08
CA LEU A 55 -5.63 6.73 -3.18
C LEU A 55 -4.73 7.65 -4.00
N ASP A 56 -4.51 8.86 -3.49
CA ASP A 56 -3.56 9.82 -4.04
C ASP A 56 -2.49 10.15 -3.00
N ALA A 57 -1.22 9.95 -3.34
CA ALA A 57 -0.11 10.14 -2.42
C ALA A 57 0.03 11.60 -1.97
N HIS A 58 -0.22 12.58 -2.86
CA HIS A 58 -0.14 14.00 -2.53
C HIS A 58 -1.25 14.40 -1.57
N ALA A 59 -2.48 13.97 -1.86
CA ALA A 59 -3.65 14.25 -1.02
C ALA A 59 -3.48 13.67 0.39
N ILE A 60 -3.01 12.42 0.51
CA ILE A 60 -2.78 11.78 1.81
C ILE A 60 -1.60 12.43 2.54
N ALA A 61 -0.51 12.75 1.83
CA ALA A 61 0.66 13.39 2.42
C ALA A 61 0.38 14.81 2.95
N ALA A 62 -0.51 15.54 2.27
CA ALA A 62 -0.91 16.91 2.62
C ALA A 62 -2.11 16.99 3.57
N ALA A 63 -2.82 15.88 3.81
CA ALA A 63 -3.95 15.85 4.72
C ALA A 63 -3.54 16.23 6.15
N ASP A 64 -4.41 16.96 6.86
CA ASP A 64 -4.23 17.24 8.27
C ASP A 64 -4.08 15.92 9.06
N PRO A 65 -3.02 15.73 9.86
CA PRO A 65 -2.75 14.44 10.52
C PRO A 65 -3.85 13.99 11.48
N GLU A 66 -4.49 14.93 12.17
CA GLU A 66 -5.53 14.64 13.16
C GLU A 66 -6.82 14.26 12.46
N ALA A 67 -7.20 15.00 11.41
CA ALA A 67 -8.33 14.68 10.55
C ALA A 67 -8.15 13.33 9.84
N PHE A 68 -6.96 13.04 9.31
CA PHE A 68 -6.69 11.75 8.65
C PHE A 68 -6.70 10.59 9.65
N ALA A 69 -6.16 10.78 10.86
CA ALA A 69 -6.25 9.79 11.92
C ALA A 69 -7.70 9.55 12.38
N ALA A 70 -8.51 10.60 12.48
CA ALA A 70 -9.94 10.50 12.78
C ALA A 70 -10.67 9.72 11.68
N LEU A 71 -10.38 10.02 10.41
CA LEU A 71 -10.92 9.32 9.25
C LEU A 71 -10.64 7.81 9.30
N LEU A 72 -9.42 7.36 9.64
CA LEU A 72 -9.14 5.92 9.79
C LEU A 72 -9.77 5.30 11.04
N SER A 73 -10.12 6.12 12.03
CA SER A 73 -10.68 5.70 13.32
C SER A 73 -12.21 5.59 13.33
N GLU A 74 -12.91 6.18 12.34
CA GLU A 74 -14.35 6.02 12.19
C GLU A 74 -14.76 4.55 12.17
N LYS A 75 -15.85 4.21 12.85
CA LYS A 75 -16.29 2.81 13.01
C LYS A 75 -17.03 2.30 11.76
N PRO A 76 -16.75 1.07 11.31
CA PRO A 76 -15.68 0.17 11.78
C PRO A 76 -14.29 0.71 11.41
N ALA A 77 -13.36 0.72 12.37
CA ALA A 77 -12.03 1.29 12.17
C ALA A 77 -11.26 0.54 11.07
N VAL A 78 -10.39 1.25 10.33
CA VAL A 78 -9.57 0.65 9.27
C VAL A 78 -8.58 -0.38 9.82
N HIS A 79 -8.12 -0.18 11.06
CA HIS A 79 -7.18 -1.07 11.73
C HIS A 79 -7.47 -1.10 13.24
N ARG A 80 -6.98 -2.11 13.95
CA ARG A 80 -7.00 -2.14 15.43
C ARG A 80 -6.13 -1.06 16.13
N TYR A 81 -5.35 -0.31 15.35
CA TYR A 81 -4.44 0.76 15.80
C TYR A 81 -4.55 1.97 14.85
N PRO A 82 -5.74 2.55 14.67
CA PRO A 82 -6.04 3.40 13.52
C PRO A 82 -5.19 4.68 13.49
N GLY A 83 -4.98 5.36 14.62
CA GLY A 83 -4.13 6.56 14.66
C GLY A 83 -2.66 6.30 14.32
N SER A 84 -2.08 5.20 14.82
CA SER A 84 -0.68 4.82 14.50
C SER A 84 -0.54 4.42 13.03
N MET A 85 -1.52 3.71 12.49
CA MET A 85 -1.52 3.33 11.07
C MET A 85 -1.76 4.53 10.15
N ALA A 86 -2.61 5.48 10.52
CA ALA A 86 -2.80 6.73 9.77
C ALA A 86 -1.48 7.48 9.60
N LYS A 87 -0.73 7.67 10.70
CA LYS A 87 0.59 8.29 10.66
C LYS A 87 1.55 7.56 9.72
N ARG A 88 1.59 6.22 9.77
CA ARG A 88 2.47 5.42 8.91
C ARG A 88 2.08 5.52 7.44
N VAL A 89 0.79 5.52 7.13
CA VAL A 89 0.28 5.70 5.76
C VAL A 89 0.66 7.08 5.22
N GLN A 90 0.53 8.14 6.03
CA GLN A 90 1.00 9.48 5.62
C GLN A 90 2.51 9.51 5.41
N GLN A 91 3.31 8.90 6.30
CA GLN A 91 4.77 8.82 6.14
C GLN A 91 5.18 8.10 4.86
N LEU A 92 4.51 6.99 4.53
CA LEU A 92 4.71 6.30 3.26
C LEU A 92 4.39 7.22 2.08
N CYS A 93 3.25 7.92 2.10
CA CYS A 93 2.86 8.82 1.01
C CYS A 93 3.82 10.01 0.88
N GLN A 94 4.29 10.59 1.99
CA GLN A 94 5.29 11.66 2.01
C GLN A 94 6.62 11.19 1.39
N TYR A 95 7.05 9.97 1.69
CA TYR A 95 8.24 9.38 1.07
C TYR A 95 8.05 9.19 -0.44
N LEU A 96 6.88 8.68 -0.86
CA LEU A 96 6.57 8.53 -2.28
C LEU A 96 6.53 9.88 -3.01
N VAL A 97 5.97 10.93 -2.41
CA VAL A 97 6.00 12.29 -2.97
C VAL A 97 7.44 12.79 -3.10
N ALA A 98 8.25 12.65 -2.05
CA ALA A 98 9.62 13.18 -2.04
C ALA A 98 10.58 12.44 -2.99
N HIS A 99 10.44 11.12 -3.14
CA HIS A 99 11.40 10.28 -3.85
C HIS A 99 10.90 9.74 -5.20
N TYR A 100 9.59 9.75 -5.41
CA TYR A 100 8.94 9.15 -6.58
C TYR A 100 7.84 10.06 -7.18
N ASP A 101 7.78 11.34 -6.80
CA ASP A 101 6.76 12.30 -7.29
C ASP A 101 5.31 11.81 -7.07
N GLY A 102 5.11 11.03 -6.01
CA GLY A 102 3.83 10.41 -5.66
C GLY A 102 3.46 9.17 -6.49
N ASP A 103 4.25 8.79 -7.50
CA ASP A 103 4.02 7.59 -8.31
C ASP A 103 4.51 6.32 -7.58
N ALA A 104 3.59 5.64 -6.91
CA ALA A 104 3.88 4.36 -6.25
C ALA A 104 4.38 3.26 -7.21
N ALA A 105 4.04 3.30 -8.50
CA ALA A 105 4.53 2.31 -9.47
C ALA A 105 6.03 2.49 -9.75
N ALA A 106 6.55 3.71 -9.62
CA ALA A 106 7.96 4.03 -9.88
C ALA A 106 8.90 3.31 -8.89
N VAL A 107 8.39 2.78 -7.77
CA VAL A 107 9.16 1.92 -6.86
C VAL A 107 9.69 0.67 -7.58
N TRP A 108 8.98 0.13 -8.57
CA TRP A 108 9.36 -1.12 -9.26
C TRP A 108 9.29 -1.11 -10.78
N LYS A 109 8.85 -0.01 -11.41
CA LYS A 109 8.64 0.08 -12.87
C LYS A 109 9.93 -0.10 -13.70
N ASP A 110 11.05 0.40 -13.22
CA ASP A 110 12.35 0.44 -13.91
C ASP A 110 13.39 -0.53 -13.31
N VAL A 111 13.01 -1.29 -12.29
CA VAL A 111 13.90 -2.19 -11.57
C VAL A 111 14.34 -3.38 -12.43
N GLN A 112 15.64 -3.69 -12.42
CA GLN A 112 16.23 -4.75 -13.24
C GLN A 112 16.41 -6.07 -12.48
N THR A 113 16.61 -6.01 -11.16
CA THR A 113 16.89 -7.19 -10.33
C THR A 113 15.96 -7.33 -9.12
N GLY A 114 15.81 -8.56 -8.63
CA GLY A 114 15.08 -8.85 -7.39
C GLY A 114 15.72 -8.16 -6.17
N ASP A 115 17.05 -8.09 -6.14
CA ASP A 115 17.79 -7.41 -5.07
C ASP A 115 17.55 -5.90 -5.06
N GLU A 116 17.51 -5.26 -6.24
CA GLU A 116 17.17 -3.85 -6.36
C GLU A 116 15.72 -3.59 -5.93
N LEU A 117 14.78 -4.44 -6.35
CA LEU A 117 13.37 -4.33 -5.93
C LEU A 117 13.26 -4.43 -4.41
N PHE A 118 13.92 -5.43 -3.84
CA PHE A 118 13.94 -5.66 -2.41
C PHE A 118 14.57 -4.50 -1.64
N ALA A 119 15.65 -3.91 -2.16
CA ALA A 119 16.31 -2.74 -1.58
C ALA A 119 15.35 -1.53 -1.55
N ARG A 120 14.76 -1.16 -2.70
CA ARG A 120 13.81 -0.03 -2.80
C ARG A 120 12.60 -0.22 -1.89
N LEU A 121 12.06 -1.45 -1.81
CA LEU A 121 10.96 -1.76 -0.89
C LEU A 121 11.36 -1.66 0.58
N SER A 122 12.60 -2.01 0.92
CA SER A 122 13.10 -1.95 2.30
C SER A 122 13.37 -0.52 2.78
N GLU A 123 13.48 0.45 1.87
CA GLU A 123 13.61 1.87 2.19
C GLU A 123 12.27 2.55 2.51
N LEU A 124 11.15 1.95 2.09
CA LEU A 124 9.82 2.51 2.34
C LEU A 124 9.51 2.59 3.84
N PRO A 125 8.99 3.72 4.35
CA PRO A 125 8.56 3.83 5.73
C PRO A 125 7.57 2.72 6.12
N GLY A 126 7.91 1.96 7.15
CA GLY A 126 7.11 0.84 7.64
C GLY A 126 7.40 -0.53 7.00
N TYR A 127 8.32 -0.60 6.04
CA TYR A 127 8.74 -1.85 5.40
C TYR A 127 10.03 -2.39 6.01
N GLY A 128 9.90 -3.21 7.06
CA GLY A 128 11.02 -4.00 7.54
C GLY A 128 11.42 -5.11 6.56
N LYS A 129 12.63 -5.67 6.74
CA LYS A 129 13.21 -6.74 5.89
C LYS A 129 12.22 -7.84 5.50
N GLN A 130 11.50 -8.39 6.47
CA GLN A 130 10.53 -9.47 6.22
C GLN A 130 9.35 -9.00 5.36
N LYS A 131 8.82 -7.81 5.64
CA LYS A 131 7.69 -7.22 4.89
C LYS A 131 8.08 -6.94 3.45
N ALA A 132 9.26 -6.36 3.23
CA ALA A 132 9.81 -6.15 1.90
C ALA A 132 9.95 -7.47 1.14
N GLN A 133 10.45 -8.54 1.77
CA GLN A 133 10.59 -9.86 1.13
C GLN A 133 9.24 -10.47 0.73
N ILE A 134 8.24 -10.42 1.63
CA ILE A 134 6.88 -10.91 1.34
C ILE A 134 6.28 -10.11 0.19
N PHE A 135 6.47 -8.78 0.18
CA PHE A 135 5.92 -7.92 -0.86
C PHE A 135 6.61 -8.14 -2.22
N THR A 136 7.93 -8.33 -2.27
CA THR A 136 8.64 -8.75 -3.49
C THR A 136 8.01 -10.02 -4.08
N ALA A 137 7.77 -11.03 -3.23
CA ALA A 137 7.13 -12.27 -3.67
C ALA A 137 5.68 -12.05 -4.14
N LEU A 138 4.92 -11.20 -3.45
CA LEU A 138 3.55 -10.84 -3.83
C LEU A 138 3.51 -10.14 -5.19
N LEU A 139 4.37 -9.15 -5.41
CA LEU A 139 4.50 -8.42 -6.66
C LEU A 139 4.81 -9.35 -7.84
N GLY A 140 5.74 -10.29 -7.67
CA GLY A 140 6.07 -11.25 -8.74
C GLY A 140 5.00 -12.32 -8.99
N LYS A 141 4.32 -12.79 -7.93
CA LYS A 141 3.28 -13.83 -8.05
C LYS A 141 1.96 -13.27 -8.57
N GLN A 142 1.52 -12.13 -8.05
CA GLN A 142 0.20 -11.56 -8.30
C GLN A 142 0.25 -10.42 -9.32
N TYR A 143 1.25 -9.52 -9.27
CA TYR A 143 1.26 -8.30 -10.08
C TYR A 143 2.14 -8.38 -11.35
N GLY A 144 2.80 -9.52 -11.59
CA GLY A 144 3.64 -9.72 -12.78
C GLY A 144 4.97 -8.95 -12.75
N VAL A 145 5.34 -8.32 -11.64
CA VAL A 145 6.61 -7.61 -11.46
C VAL A 145 7.72 -8.64 -11.21
N ARG A 146 8.42 -9.04 -12.27
CA ARG A 146 9.34 -10.19 -12.26
C ARG A 146 10.76 -9.82 -12.75
N PRO A 147 11.47 -8.90 -12.07
CA PRO A 147 12.85 -8.58 -12.42
C PRO A 147 13.76 -9.80 -12.22
N LYS A 148 14.97 -9.79 -12.79
CA LYS A 148 15.88 -10.94 -12.74
C LYS A 148 16.21 -11.30 -11.28
N GLY A 149 15.97 -12.55 -10.89
CA GLY A 149 16.27 -13.02 -9.53
C GLY A 149 15.26 -12.61 -8.45
N TRP A 150 14.01 -12.28 -8.81
CA TRP A 150 12.96 -11.92 -7.84
C TRP A 150 12.48 -13.05 -6.90
N ARG A 151 12.90 -14.29 -7.14
CA ARG A 151 12.42 -15.49 -6.41
C ARG A 151 13.34 -15.88 -5.27
#